data_AF-A0A9X1ZN13-F1
#
_entry.id   AF-A0A9X1ZN13-F1
#
_cell.length_a   1.000
_cell.length_b   1.000
_cell.length_c   1.000
_cell.angle_alpha   90.00
_cell.angle_beta   90.00
_cell.angle_gamma   90.00
#
_symmetry.space_group_name_H-M   'P 1'
#
loop_
_entity.id
_entity.type
_entity.pdbx_description
1 polymer ?
#
loop_
_entity_poly.entity_id
_entity_poly.type
_entity_poly.pdbx_seq_one_letter_code
_entity_poly.pdbx_strand_id
1 'polypeptide(L)'
;MKTTTLITSSILFTAVTVSTAVKAAPEVGVMVGSDSGLNVKIHDYKIGVGFDDLSFTLDKMFNFEGHPHFYWGIGGKIADTKHDDTKLGARAVFGAHTKVERFTFFIEAQPTLYLIDDVKVKLEAIGGVRYHF
;
A
#
# COMPACT_ATOMS: atom_id res chain seq x y z
N MET A 1 50.56 -31.21 -39.46
CA MET A 1 49.85 -31.25 -38.17
C MET A 1 50.06 -29.89 -37.51
N LYS A 2 49.10 -29.11 -37.02
CA LYS A 2 47.64 -29.14 -36.93
C LYS A 2 47.24 -27.65 -36.71
N THR A 3 46.30 -27.20 -37.54
CA THR A 3 45.16 -26.32 -37.27
C THR A 3 45.28 -25.17 -36.25
N THR A 4 45.22 -23.95 -36.80
CA THR A 4 44.81 -22.67 -36.21
C THR A 4 43.46 -22.79 -35.49
N THR A 5 43.29 -22.16 -34.32
CA THR A 5 41.96 -21.94 -33.72
C THR A 5 41.91 -20.52 -33.17
N LEU A 6 41.25 -19.63 -33.91
CA LEU A 6 40.87 -18.29 -33.49
C LEU A 6 39.50 -18.40 -32.80
N ILE A 7 39.44 -18.02 -31.52
CA ILE A 7 38.21 -17.97 -30.75
C ILE A 7 37.56 -16.61 -31.02
N THR A 8 36.48 -16.59 -31.80
CA THR A 8 35.63 -15.40 -31.98
C THR A 8 34.72 -15.24 -30.77
N SER A 9 34.96 -14.19 -29.99
CA SER A 9 34.13 -13.78 -28.85
C SER A 9 32.86 -13.07 -29.35
N SER A 10 31.68 -13.60 -29.03
CA SER A 10 30.40 -12.97 -29.34
C SER A 10 29.96 -12.07 -28.17
N ILE A 11 29.94 -10.76 -28.39
CA ILE A 11 29.41 -9.77 -27.45
C ILE A 11 27.88 -9.79 -27.54
N LEU A 12 27.21 -10.25 -26.48
CA LEU A 12 25.76 -10.21 -26.35
C LEU A 12 25.32 -8.81 -25.88
N PHE A 13 24.86 -7.97 -26.80
CA PHE A 13 24.35 -6.63 -26.51
C PHE A 13 22.90 -6.76 -25.99
N THR A 14 22.73 -6.74 -24.66
CA THR A 14 21.40 -6.76 -24.04
C THR A 14 20.82 -5.35 -24.07
N ALA A 15 19.88 -5.09 -24.97
CA ALA A 15 19.15 -3.83 -25.03
C ALA A 15 18.20 -3.74 -23.83
N VAL A 16 18.57 -2.96 -22.81
CA VAL A 16 17.66 -2.56 -21.73
C VAL A 16 16.68 -1.53 -22.29
N THR A 17 15.48 -1.98 -22.65
CA THR A 17 14.37 -1.09 -22.97
C THR A 17 13.88 -0.45 -21.67
N VAL A 18 14.38 0.74 -21.37
CA VAL A 18 13.87 1.57 -20.28
C VAL A 18 12.47 2.05 -20.68
N SER A 19 11.45 1.29 -20.29
CA SER A 19 10.06 1.73 -20.40
C SER A 19 9.88 2.90 -19.44
N THR A 20 9.54 4.08 -19.97
CA THR A 20 9.19 5.26 -19.16
C THR A 20 7.89 4.96 -18.43
N ALA A 21 7.97 4.44 -17.21
CA ALA A 21 6.80 4.25 -16.36
C ALA A 21 6.16 5.62 -16.12
N VAL A 22 4.91 5.78 -16.56
CA VAL A 22 4.05 6.89 -16.14
C VAL A 22 3.99 6.84 -14.62
N LYS A 23 4.62 7.81 -13.96
CA LYS A 23 4.67 7.90 -12.50
C LYS A 23 3.28 8.30 -12.02
N ALA A 24 2.52 7.38 -11.43
CA ALA A 24 1.25 7.75 -10.81
C ALA A 24 1.49 8.83 -9.75
N ALA A 25 0.71 9.91 -9.82
CA ALA A 25 0.83 11.02 -8.90
C ALA A 25 0.51 10.56 -7.47
N PRO A 26 1.31 10.97 -6.46
CA PRO A 26 1.00 10.66 -5.09
C PRO A 26 -0.30 11.35 -4.68
N GLU A 27 -1.11 10.65 -3.87
CA GLU A 27 -2.29 11.22 -3.22
C GLU A 27 -1.98 11.36 -1.72
N VAL A 28 -2.26 12.52 -1.12
CA VAL A 28 -2.08 12.74 0.33
C VAL A 28 -3.40 13.14 0.95
N GLY A 29 -3.74 12.58 2.10
CA GLY A 29 -5.05 12.80 2.70
C GLY A 29 -5.12 12.63 4.20
N VAL A 30 -6.31 12.93 4.69
CA VAL A 30 -6.72 12.72 6.08
C VAL A 30 -7.66 11.52 6.13
N MET A 31 -7.63 10.80 7.25
CA MET A 31 -8.54 9.71 7.57
C MET A 31 -9.09 9.86 8.98
N VAL A 32 -10.31 9.41 9.18
CA VAL A 32 -11.02 9.37 10.46
C VAL A 32 -11.56 7.96 10.70
N GLY A 33 -11.54 7.49 11.94
CA GLY A 33 -12.02 6.16 12.31
C GLY A 33 -11.10 5.48 13.32
N SER A 34 -10.82 4.18 13.12
CA SER A 34 -9.93 3.40 14.01
C SER A 34 -8.47 3.85 13.98
N ASP A 35 -8.04 4.45 12.87
CA ASP A 35 -6.69 4.99 12.67
C ASP A 35 -6.78 6.45 12.22
N SER A 36 -7.47 7.33 12.97
CA SER A 36 -7.59 8.73 12.56
C SER A 36 -6.21 9.38 12.41
N GLY A 37 -5.95 10.05 11.28
CA GLY A 37 -4.66 10.65 11.00
C GLY A 37 -4.43 10.95 9.53
N LEU A 38 -3.22 10.67 9.03
CA LEU A 38 -2.80 10.97 7.67
C LEU A 38 -2.55 9.69 6.87
N ASN A 39 -2.79 9.75 5.56
CA ASN A 39 -2.36 8.71 4.64
C ASN A 39 -1.79 9.29 3.34
N VAL A 40 -0.95 8.48 2.71
CA VAL A 40 -0.38 8.73 1.40
C VAL A 40 -0.59 7.49 0.54
N LYS A 41 -1.11 7.66 -0.66
CA LYS A 41 -1.23 6.59 -1.66
C LYS A 41 -0.32 6.87 -2.85
N ILE A 42 0.52 5.90 -3.21
CA ILE A 42 1.43 5.96 -4.35
C ILE A 42 1.27 4.67 -5.15
N HIS A 43 0.69 4.76 -6.35
CA HIS A 43 0.27 3.59 -7.13
C HIS A 43 -0.61 2.64 -6.29
N ASP A 44 -0.16 1.40 -6.14
CA ASP A 44 -0.83 0.33 -5.42
C ASP A 44 -0.47 0.32 -3.93
N TYR A 45 0.36 1.24 -3.43
CA TYR A 45 0.76 1.27 -2.03
C TYR A 45 0.07 2.40 -1.28
N LYS A 46 -0.43 2.10 -0.08
CA LYS A 46 -1.00 3.08 0.84
C LYS A 46 -0.25 3.01 2.16
N ILE A 47 0.28 4.16 2.59
CA ILE A 47 0.96 4.36 3.87
C ILE A 47 0.06 5.19 4.75
N GLY A 48 -0.08 4.83 6.03
CA GLY A 48 -0.91 5.55 6.99
C GLY A 48 -0.17 5.81 8.30
N VAL A 49 -0.48 6.94 8.93
CA VAL A 49 -0.06 7.29 10.29
C VAL A 49 -1.30 7.67 11.09
N GLY A 50 -1.63 6.88 12.10
CA GLY A 50 -2.72 7.13 13.05
C GLY A 50 -2.23 7.91 14.27
N PHE A 51 -3.06 8.80 14.80
CA PHE A 51 -2.73 9.69 15.92
C PHE A 51 -3.54 9.42 17.20
N ASP A 52 -4.72 8.79 17.12
CA ASP A 52 -5.55 8.48 18.30
C ASP A 52 -4.84 7.49 19.24
N ASP A 53 -4.34 6.41 18.64
CA ASP A 53 -3.25 5.57 19.13
C ASP A 53 -2.17 5.63 18.04
N LEU A 54 -0.90 5.86 18.42
CA LEU A 54 0.16 6.03 17.43
C LEU A 54 0.31 4.75 16.61
N SER A 55 0.00 4.82 15.33
CA SER A 55 0.03 3.65 14.45
C SER A 55 0.68 3.95 13.10
N PHE A 56 1.31 2.95 12.52
CA PHE A 56 1.92 2.99 11.20
C PHE A 56 1.41 1.82 10.38
N THR A 57 0.97 2.10 9.16
CA THR A 57 0.33 1.11 8.29
C THR A 57 0.94 1.13 6.90
N LEU A 58 1.12 -0.04 6.30
CA LEU A 58 1.56 -0.17 4.92
C LEU A 58 0.73 -1.26 4.24
N ASP A 59 -0.06 -0.86 3.24
CA ASP A 59 -0.95 -1.75 2.51
C ASP A 59 -0.62 -1.77 1.01
N LYS A 60 -0.64 -2.94 0.40
CA LYS A 60 -0.66 -3.14 -1.06
C LYS A 60 -2.10 -3.38 -1.50
N MET A 61 -2.56 -2.55 -2.42
CA MET A 61 -3.95 -2.41 -2.86
C MET A 61 -4.11 -2.97 -4.27
N PHE A 62 -5.31 -3.48 -4.55
CA PHE A 62 -5.71 -4.08 -5.81
C PHE A 62 -7.14 -3.64 -6.11
N ASN A 63 -7.41 -3.24 -7.35
CA ASN A 63 -8.78 -2.92 -7.77
C ASN A 63 -9.56 -4.21 -8.04
N PHE A 64 -10.86 -4.21 -7.77
CA PHE A 64 -11.71 -5.29 -8.26
C PHE A 64 -11.89 -5.18 -9.77
N GLU A 65 -11.73 -6.30 -10.49
CA GLU A 65 -11.93 -6.36 -11.94
C GLU A 65 -13.35 -5.90 -12.31
N GLY A 66 -13.45 -5.00 -13.30
CA GLY A 66 -14.74 -4.43 -13.73
C GLY A 66 -15.37 -3.43 -12.73
N HIS A 67 -14.76 -3.20 -11.57
CA HIS A 67 -15.31 -2.38 -10.49
C HIS A 67 -14.30 -1.34 -10.00
N PRO A 68 -14.02 -0.28 -10.77
CA PRO A 68 -12.95 0.69 -10.48
C PRO A 68 -13.20 1.51 -9.20
N HIS A 69 -14.43 1.52 -8.69
CA HIS A 69 -14.81 2.20 -7.44
C HIS A 69 -14.55 1.36 -6.18
N PHE A 70 -14.20 0.08 -6.34
CA PHE A 70 -13.98 -0.83 -5.23
C PHE A 70 -12.57 -1.41 -5.31
N TYR A 71 -11.96 -1.60 -4.16
CA TYR A 71 -10.63 -2.18 -4.05
C TYR A 71 -10.52 -3.06 -2.82
N TRP A 72 -9.52 -3.92 -2.84
CA TRP A 72 -9.10 -4.71 -1.69
C TRP A 72 -7.59 -4.62 -1.52
N GLY A 73 -7.06 -5.14 -0.44
CA GLY A 73 -5.64 -5.42 -0.35
C GLY A 73 -5.21 -5.95 0.99
N ILE A 74 -3.89 -6.01 1.16
CA ILE A 74 -3.25 -6.64 2.30
C ILE A 74 -2.06 -5.81 2.76
N GLY A 75 -1.76 -5.87 4.05
CA GLY A 75 -0.74 -5.03 4.61
C GLY A 75 -0.35 -5.40 6.03
N GLY A 76 0.45 -4.52 6.62
CA GLY A 76 0.88 -4.59 8.01
C GLY A 76 0.51 -3.33 8.77
N LYS A 77 0.36 -3.49 10.09
CA LYS A 77 0.18 -2.42 11.07
C LYS A 77 1.13 -2.61 12.23
N ILE A 78 1.75 -1.52 12.66
CA ILE A 78 2.42 -1.41 13.95
C ILE A 78 1.65 -0.36 14.73
N ALA A 79 1.23 -0.66 15.96
CA ALA A 79 0.52 0.29 16.80
C ALA A 79 1.13 0.29 18.20
N ASP A 80 1.35 1.48 18.73
CA ASP A 80 1.73 1.72 20.12
C ASP A 80 0.46 2.18 20.87
N THR A 81 0.02 1.37 21.83
CA THR A 81 -1.15 1.68 22.65
C THR A 81 -0.69 2.34 23.95
N LYS A 82 -1.50 3.19 24.57
CA LYS A 82 -1.22 3.95 25.82
C LYS A 82 -0.73 3.16 27.06
N HIS A 83 -0.49 1.86 26.96
CA HIS A 83 0.07 1.00 28.01
C HIS A 83 1.42 0.36 27.59
N ASP A 84 2.13 0.95 26.63
CA ASP A 84 3.46 0.56 26.14
C ASP A 84 3.53 -0.84 25.46
N ASP A 85 2.38 -1.42 25.12
CA ASP A 85 2.32 -2.68 24.37
C ASP A 85 2.35 -2.40 22.86
N THR A 86 3.51 -2.64 22.25
CA THR A 86 3.66 -2.61 20.78
C THR A 86 2.91 -3.78 20.16
N LYS A 87 1.98 -3.47 19.27
CA LYS A 87 1.16 -4.46 18.56
C LYS A 87 1.55 -4.54 17.10
N LEU A 88 1.91 -5.74 16.65
CA LEU A 88 2.05 -6.05 15.22
C LEU A 88 0.78 -6.72 14.71
N GLY A 89 0.28 -6.22 13.58
CA GLY A 89 -0.93 -6.73 12.94
C GLY A 89 -0.74 -6.99 11.45
N ALA A 90 -1.24 -8.13 10.98
CA ALA A 90 -1.49 -8.35 9.56
C ALA A 90 -2.91 -7.86 9.25
N ARG A 91 -3.11 -7.16 8.14
CA ARG A 91 -4.40 -6.56 7.81
C ARG A 91 -4.82 -6.87 6.38
N ALA A 92 -6.12 -7.03 6.21
CA ALA A 92 -6.76 -6.92 4.90
C ALA A 92 -7.57 -5.62 4.86
N VAL A 93 -7.75 -5.07 3.67
CA VAL A 93 -8.47 -3.83 3.43
C VAL A 93 -9.51 -4.10 2.37
N PHE A 94 -10.72 -3.59 2.57
CA PHE A 94 -11.79 -3.58 1.59
C PHE A 94 -12.36 -2.18 1.55
N GLY A 95 -12.30 -1.53 0.40
CA GLY A 95 -12.64 -0.12 0.30
C GLY A 95 -13.47 0.23 -0.92
N ALA A 96 -14.15 1.35 -0.80
CA ALA A 96 -14.80 2.03 -1.89
C ALA A 96 -14.25 3.46 -1.99
N HIS A 97 -14.12 3.97 -3.21
CA HIS A 97 -13.71 5.35 -3.45
C HIS A 97 -14.43 5.99 -4.64
N THR A 98 -14.51 7.31 -4.59
CA THR A 98 -14.94 8.13 -5.72
C THR A 98 -13.98 9.30 -5.89
N LYS A 99 -13.76 9.70 -7.14
CA LYS A 99 -12.89 10.83 -7.48
C LYS A 99 -13.76 11.97 -8.01
N VAL A 100 -13.63 13.14 -7.37
CA VAL A 100 -14.22 14.39 -7.82
C VAL A 100 -13.08 15.39 -8.00
N GLU A 101 -12.84 15.80 -9.24
CA GLU A 101 -11.71 16.67 -9.60
C GLU A 101 -10.36 16.14 -9.08
N ARG A 102 -9.74 16.86 -8.13
CA ARG A 102 -8.46 16.51 -7.50
C ARG A 102 -8.63 15.79 -6.16
N PHE A 103 -9.84 15.40 -5.78
CA PHE A 103 -10.13 14.78 -4.49
C PHE A 103 -10.63 13.35 -4.65
N THR A 104 -10.01 12.40 -3.95
CA THR A 104 -10.55 11.05 -3.72
C THR A 104 -11.25 11.03 -2.38
N PHE A 105 -12.54 10.71 -2.36
CA PHE A 105 -13.26 10.35 -1.13
C PHE A 105 -13.27 8.84 -1.01
N PHE A 106 -13.01 8.31 0.19
CA PHE A 106 -12.93 6.87 0.40
C PHE A 106 -13.49 6.43 1.74
N ILE A 107 -13.92 5.17 1.79
CA ILE A 107 -14.31 4.44 3.00
C ILE A 107 -13.68 3.04 2.94
N GLU A 108 -13.25 2.51 4.07
CA GLU A 108 -12.58 1.21 4.17
C GLU A 108 -13.01 0.45 5.41
N ALA A 109 -13.22 -0.86 5.25
CA ALA A 109 -13.23 -1.86 6.31
C ALA A 109 -11.89 -2.57 6.35
N GLN A 110 -11.34 -2.75 7.54
CA GLN A 110 -9.97 -3.19 7.77
C GLN A 110 -9.92 -4.27 8.88
N PRO A 111 -10.24 -5.54 8.56
CA PRO A 111 -9.96 -6.62 9.50
C PRO A 111 -8.44 -6.74 9.73
N THR A 112 -8.02 -6.58 10.98
CA THR A 112 -6.63 -6.67 11.43
C THR A 112 -6.48 -7.83 12.40
N LEU A 113 -5.58 -8.76 12.07
CA LEU A 113 -5.12 -9.86 12.91
C LEU A 113 -3.88 -9.41 13.67
N TYR A 114 -4.01 -9.14 14.96
CA TYR A 114 -2.90 -8.87 15.86
C TYR A 114 -2.24 -10.17 16.29
N LEU A 115 -0.90 -10.20 16.26
CA LEU A 115 -0.11 -11.44 16.39
C LEU A 115 0.70 -11.53 17.69
N ILE A 116 0.95 -10.40 18.37
CA ILE A 116 1.74 -10.33 19.59
C ILE A 116 0.80 -10.23 20.79
N ASP A 117 1.13 -10.96 21.87
CA ASP A 117 0.44 -10.95 23.16
C ASP A 117 -1.08 -11.16 23.03
N ASP A 118 -1.42 -12.38 22.61
CA ASP A 118 -2.75 -12.90 22.26
C ASP A 118 -3.24 -12.57 20.86
N VAL A 119 -3.35 -13.63 20.04
CA VAL A 119 -3.86 -13.54 18.68
C VAL A 119 -5.31 -13.06 18.70
N LYS A 120 -5.54 -11.86 18.16
CA LYS A 120 -6.86 -11.22 18.19
C LYS A 120 -7.19 -10.59 16.84
N VAL A 121 -8.39 -10.89 16.35
CA VAL A 121 -8.96 -10.20 15.20
C VAL A 121 -9.73 -8.97 15.69
N LYS A 122 -9.47 -7.82 15.09
CA LYS A 122 -10.30 -6.61 15.23
C LYS A 122 -10.79 -6.16 13.87
N LEU A 123 -12.06 -5.80 13.79
CA LEU A 123 -12.60 -5.11 12.62
C LEU A 123 -12.43 -3.60 12.84
N GLU A 124 -11.58 -2.98 12.02
CA GLU A 124 -11.35 -1.55 12.02
C GLU A 124 -12.05 -0.91 10.82
N ALA A 125 -12.34 0.38 10.90
CA ALA A 125 -12.95 1.12 9.80
C ALA A 125 -12.40 2.53 9.74
N ILE A 126 -12.18 3.04 8.52
CA ILE A 126 -11.79 4.42 8.29
C ILE A 126 -12.56 5.01 7.11
N GLY A 127 -12.69 6.33 7.10
CA GLY A 127 -13.12 7.12 5.95
C GLY A 127 -12.28 8.38 5.82
N GLY A 128 -12.22 8.97 4.64
CA GLY A 128 -11.40 10.16 4.46
C GLY A 128 -11.42 10.76 3.07
N VAL A 129 -10.51 11.73 2.90
CA VAL A 129 -10.31 12.45 1.64
C VAL A 129 -8.82 12.54 1.34
N ARG A 130 -8.43 12.33 0.08
CA ARG A 130 -7.07 12.51 -0.43
C ARG A 130 -7.04 13.52 -1.58
N TYR A 131 -6.00 14.33 -1.65
CA TYR A 131 -5.74 15.29 -2.72
C TYR A 131 -4.70 14.72 -3.70
N HIS A 132 -4.96 14.89 -5.01
CA HIS A 132 -4.07 14.53 -6.12
C HIS A 132 -3.19 15.73 -6.50
N PHE A 133 -1.87 15.57 -6.45
CA PHE A 133 -0.90 16.58 -6.87
C PHE A 133 -0.71 16.64 -8.39
#